data_AF-A0A1F4YLL3-F1
#
_entry.id   AF-A0A1F4YLL3-F1
#
_cell.length_a   1.000
_cell.length_b   1.000
_cell.length_c   1.000
_cell.angle_alpha   90.00
_cell.angle_beta   90.00
_cell.angle_gamma   90.00
#
_symmetry.space_group_name_H-M   'P 1'
#
loop_
_entity.id
_entity.type
_entity.pdbx_description
1 polymer ?
#
loop_
_entity_poly.entity_id
_entity_poly.type
_entity_poly.pdbx_seq_one_letter_code
_entity_poly.pdbx_strand_id
1 'polypeptide(L)'
;MLITGLDGPFALSDEDIDGNVKDGIGVYALGHEKEGRFCILFVGRADYDLNDRLHQHVGEYEVFKFRHFTTLRDAFEKECKLYHDFAPPDNHVHPERPIGTDYRCPASGCSH
;
A
#
# COMPACT_ATOMS: atom_id res chain seq x y z
N MET A 1 -1.92 -6.68 18.33
CA MET A 1 -2.22 -7.05 16.94
C MET A 1 -1.98 -5.81 16.10
N LEU A 2 -1.10 -5.88 15.11
CA LEU A 2 -0.85 -4.74 14.22
C LEU A 2 -2.04 -4.61 13.26
N ILE A 3 -2.52 -3.38 13.10
CA ILE A 3 -3.65 -3.06 12.22
C ILE A 3 -3.13 -2.19 11.08
N THR A 4 -3.50 -2.52 9.85
CA THR A 4 -3.06 -1.75 8.68
C THR A 4 -3.64 -0.34 8.72
N GLY A 5 -4.85 -0.16 9.26
CA GLY A 5 -5.59 1.10 9.14
C GLY A 5 -5.82 1.46 7.66
N LEU A 6 -6.00 0.45 6.82
CA LEU A 6 -6.44 0.57 5.43
C LEU A 6 -7.84 -0.04 5.32
N ASP A 7 -8.61 0.44 4.37
CA ASP A 7 -10.00 0.05 4.13
C ASP A 7 -10.04 -1.22 3.27
N GLY A 8 -10.96 -2.14 3.55
CA GLY A 8 -11.07 -3.46 2.92
C GLY A 8 -10.88 -4.66 3.89
N PRO A 9 -10.71 -5.88 3.36
CA PRO A 9 -10.26 -6.17 2.00
C PRO A 9 -11.35 -6.10 0.94
N PHE A 10 -10.94 -5.79 -0.28
CA PHE A 10 -11.71 -5.86 -1.53
C PHE A 10 -11.03 -6.88 -2.46
N ALA A 11 -11.75 -7.47 -3.42
CA ALA A 11 -11.11 -8.35 -4.39
C ALA A 11 -10.23 -7.51 -5.33
N LEU A 12 -9.04 -8.00 -5.67
CA LEU A 12 -8.17 -7.34 -6.62
C LEU A 12 -8.64 -7.64 -8.05
N SER A 13 -9.67 -6.92 -8.46
CA SER A 13 -10.31 -7.01 -9.78
C SER A 13 -10.66 -5.63 -10.29
N ASP A 14 -10.76 -5.47 -11.61
CA ASP A 14 -11.05 -4.19 -12.23
C ASP A 14 -12.36 -3.56 -11.69
N GLU A 15 -13.39 -4.39 -11.50
CA GLU A 15 -14.70 -3.96 -10.99
C GLU A 15 -14.62 -3.39 -9.56
N ASP A 16 -13.95 -4.10 -8.65
CA ASP A 16 -13.81 -3.65 -7.26
C ASP A 16 -12.87 -2.46 -7.13
N ILE A 17 -11.83 -2.36 -7.96
CA ILE A 17 -10.94 -1.20 -8.00
C ILE A 17 -11.72 0.03 -8.44
N ASP A 18 -12.45 -0.03 -9.56
CA ASP A 18 -13.19 1.12 -10.10
C ASP A 18 -14.40 1.52 -9.23
N GLY A 19 -15.01 0.54 -8.56
CA GLY A 19 -16.13 0.76 -7.63
C GLY A 19 -15.71 1.47 -6.34
N ASN A 20 -14.51 1.17 -5.81
CA ASN A 20 -14.11 1.59 -4.48
C ASN A 20 -12.99 2.63 -4.46
N VAL A 21 -12.13 2.68 -5.48
CA VAL A 21 -10.89 3.48 -5.50
C VAL A 21 -10.99 4.60 -6.52
N LYS A 22 -10.76 5.84 -6.06
CA LYS A 22 -10.61 7.02 -6.93
C LYS A 22 -9.16 7.24 -7.30
N ASP A 23 -8.94 7.99 -8.37
CA ASP A 23 -7.64 8.59 -8.68
C ASP A 23 -7.17 9.47 -7.51
N GLY A 24 -5.85 9.62 -7.36
CA GLY A 24 -5.23 10.38 -6.28
C GLY A 24 -4.13 9.62 -5.54
N ILE A 25 -3.54 10.32 -4.56
CA ILE A 25 -2.48 9.79 -3.70
C ILE A 25 -3.07 8.72 -2.78
N GLY A 26 -2.40 7.58 -2.67
CA GLY A 26 -2.85 6.54 -1.75
C GLY A 26 -1.82 5.47 -1.46
N VAL A 27 -2.07 4.72 -0.39
CA VAL A 27 -1.28 3.56 0.04
C VAL A 27 -2.15 2.33 -0.05
N TYR A 28 -1.55 1.22 -0.44
CA TYR A 28 -2.24 -0.06 -0.57
C TYR A 28 -1.44 -1.21 0.03
N ALA A 29 -2.14 -2.28 0.37
CA ALA A 29 -1.60 -3.57 0.74
C ALA A 29 -2.26 -4.64 -0.13
N LEU A 30 -1.48 -5.55 -0.70
CA LEU A 30 -1.92 -6.66 -1.55
C LEU A 30 -1.64 -7.99 -0.85
N GLY A 31 -2.42 -9.01 -1.16
CA GLY A 31 -2.23 -10.33 -0.58
C GLY A 31 -3.32 -11.32 -0.96
N HIS A 32 -3.51 -12.30 -0.08
CA HIS A 32 -4.57 -13.30 -0.18
C HIS A 32 -5.34 -13.43 1.13
N GLU A 33 -6.52 -14.04 1.07
CA GLU A 33 -7.26 -14.42 2.27
C GLU A 33 -7.02 -15.88 2.62
N LYS A 34 -6.57 -16.12 3.85
CA LYS A 34 -6.40 -17.47 4.39
C LYS A 34 -7.13 -17.59 5.72
N GLU A 35 -8.14 -18.45 5.77
CA GLU A 35 -8.94 -18.70 6.98
C GLU A 35 -9.57 -17.41 7.56
N GLY A 36 -10.08 -16.54 6.69
CA GLY A 36 -10.68 -15.25 7.08
C GLY A 36 -9.67 -14.20 7.56
N ARG A 37 -8.38 -14.39 7.28
CA ARG A 37 -7.32 -13.42 7.60
C ARG A 37 -6.70 -12.91 6.31
N PHE A 38 -6.52 -11.59 6.24
CA PHE A 38 -5.76 -10.94 5.17
C PHE A 38 -4.26 -11.13 5.40
N CYS A 39 -3.63 -11.94 4.57
CA CYS A 39 -2.19 -12.18 4.57
C CYS A 39 -1.53 -11.16 3.64
N ILE A 40 -0.89 -10.13 4.21
CA ILE A 40 -0.18 -9.09 3.46
C ILE A 40 1.07 -9.70 2.83
N LEU A 41 1.17 -9.60 1.51
CA LEU A 41 2.32 -10.05 0.73
C LEU A 41 3.13 -8.87 0.19
N PHE A 42 2.44 -7.79 -0.18
CA PHE A 42 3.04 -6.57 -0.71
C PHE A 42 2.35 -5.32 -0.16
N VAL A 43 3.08 -4.22 -0.03
CA VAL A 43 2.58 -2.88 0.28
C VAL A 43 3.22 -1.89 -0.67
N GLY A 44 2.46 -0.86 -1.04
CA GLY A 44 2.95 0.15 -1.96
C GLY A 44 2.17 1.44 -1.86
N ARG A 45 2.58 2.40 -2.69
CA ARG A 45 1.98 3.72 -2.78
C ARG A 45 1.85 4.17 -4.23
N ALA A 46 0.89 5.06 -4.44
CA ALA A 46 0.72 5.83 -5.66
C ALA A 46 0.80 7.33 -5.33
N ASP A 47 1.56 8.06 -6.15
CA ASP A 47 1.80 9.50 -5.99
C ASP A 47 0.74 10.34 -6.69
N TYR A 48 0.00 9.76 -7.62
CA TYR A 48 -0.94 10.49 -8.48
C TYR A 48 -2.21 9.71 -8.74
N ASP A 49 -2.11 8.42 -9.06
CA ASP A 49 -3.27 7.60 -9.42
C ASP A 49 -3.21 6.23 -8.74
N LEU A 50 -3.88 6.12 -7.59
CA LEU A 50 -4.00 4.86 -6.87
C LEU A 50 -4.85 3.83 -7.63
N ASN A 51 -5.86 4.28 -8.38
CA ASN A 51 -6.73 3.37 -9.13
C ASN A 51 -5.92 2.68 -10.23
N ASP A 52 -5.24 3.45 -11.10
CA ASP A 52 -4.38 2.90 -12.15
C ASP A 52 -3.26 2.03 -11.56
N ARG A 53 -2.68 2.45 -10.42
CA ARG A 53 -1.63 1.69 -9.76
C ARG A 53 -2.11 0.31 -9.29
N LEU A 54 -3.35 0.17 -8.82
CA LEU A 54 -3.89 -1.13 -8.40
C LEU A 54 -4.20 -2.03 -9.59
N HIS A 55 -4.70 -1.47 -10.70
CA HIS A 55 -4.93 -2.22 -11.94
C HIS A 55 -3.66 -2.91 -12.45
N GLN A 56 -2.48 -2.30 -12.25
CA GLN A 56 -1.19 -2.90 -12.61
C GLN A 56 -0.89 -4.21 -11.88
N HIS A 57 -1.56 -4.52 -10.76
CA HIS A 57 -1.34 -5.74 -9.97
C HIS A 57 -2.44 -6.79 -10.17
N VAL A 58 -3.47 -6.52 -10.98
CA VAL A 58 -4.58 -7.46 -11.19
C VAL A 58 -4.05 -8.77 -11.78
N GLY A 59 -4.42 -9.87 -11.15
CA GLY A 59 -3.94 -11.22 -11.50
C GLY A 59 -2.66 -11.67 -10.77
N GLU A 60 -1.99 -10.78 -10.03
CA GLU A 60 -0.82 -11.14 -9.20
C GLU A 60 -1.20 -11.50 -7.76
N TYR A 61 -2.25 -10.87 -7.23
CA TYR A 61 -2.77 -11.10 -5.88
C TYR A 61 -4.29 -11.25 -5.90
N GLU A 62 -4.88 -11.72 -4.80
CA GLU A 62 -6.33 -12.00 -4.73
C GLU A 62 -7.13 -10.82 -4.18
N VAL A 63 -6.59 -10.13 -3.18
CA VAL A 63 -7.29 -9.10 -2.42
C VAL A 63 -6.39 -7.93 -2.09
N PHE A 64 -6.98 -6.76 -1.92
CA PHE A 64 -6.28 -5.56 -1.52
C PHE A 64 -6.98 -4.78 -0.40
N LYS A 65 -6.21 -3.95 0.28
CA LYS A 65 -6.69 -2.86 1.14
C LYS A 65 -6.05 -1.56 0.69
N PHE A 66 -6.72 -0.45 0.87
CA PHE A 66 -6.17 0.85 0.48
C PHE A 66 -6.60 1.98 1.41
N ARG A 67 -5.97 3.15 1.25
CA ARG A 67 -6.44 4.42 1.79
C ARG A 67 -5.87 5.59 1.00
N HIS A 68 -6.71 6.59 0.74
CA HIS A 68 -6.28 7.86 0.15
C HIS A 68 -5.63 8.79 1.17
N PHE A 69 -4.71 9.62 0.70
CA PHE A 69 -4.04 10.64 1.48
C PHE A 69 -4.07 11.98 0.74
N THR A 70 -3.95 13.08 1.49
CA THR A 70 -3.92 14.43 0.91
C THR A 70 -2.51 14.89 0.55
N THR A 71 -1.49 14.26 1.13
CA THR A 71 -0.08 14.61 0.88
C THR A 71 0.77 13.37 0.58
N LEU A 72 1.80 13.55 -0.26
CA LEU A 72 2.79 12.51 -0.54
C LEU A 72 3.59 12.12 0.70
N ARG A 73 3.78 13.06 1.64
CA ARG A 73 4.49 12.82 2.90
C ARG A 73 3.76 11.81 3.77
N ASP A 74 2.47 12.03 4.00
CA ASP A 74 1.67 11.14 4.84
C ASP A 74 1.55 9.75 4.23
N ALA A 75 1.40 9.69 2.90
CA ALA A 75 1.36 8.44 2.17
C ALA A 75 2.71 7.69 2.27
N PHE A 76 3.83 8.38 2.07
CA PHE A 76 5.17 7.77 2.19
C PHE A 76 5.45 7.27 3.61
N GLU A 77 5.19 8.10 4.62
CA GLU A 77 5.36 7.71 6.02
C GLU A 77 4.48 6.49 6.36
N LYS A 78 3.26 6.44 5.82
CA LYS A 78 2.35 5.30 5.99
C LYS A 78 2.86 4.03 5.31
N GLU A 79 3.31 4.12 4.07
CA GLU A 79 3.90 3.00 3.33
C GLU A 79 5.10 2.42 4.07
N CYS A 80 6.05 3.26 4.51
CA CYS A 80 7.19 2.87 5.34
C CYS A 80 6.73 2.15 6.62
N LYS A 81 5.73 2.71 7.31
CA LYS A 81 5.20 2.08 8.52
C LYS A 81 4.66 0.68 8.24
N LEU A 82 3.90 0.49 7.17
CA LEU A 82 3.38 -0.83 6.81
C LEU A 82 4.50 -1.80 6.43
N TYR A 83 5.50 -1.35 5.68
CA TYR A 83 6.66 -2.15 5.32
C TYR A 83 7.38 -2.68 6.58
N HIS A 84 7.66 -1.81 7.56
CA HIS A 84 8.37 -2.20 8.79
C HIS A 84 7.49 -2.98 9.78
N ASP A 85 6.22 -2.64 9.90
CA ASP A 85 5.29 -3.31 10.81
C ASP A 85 5.01 -4.77 10.37
N PHE A 86 4.92 -5.01 9.05
CA PHE A 86 4.49 -6.31 8.51
C PHE A 86 5.60 -7.12 7.82
N ALA A 87 6.73 -6.51 7.47
CA ALA A 87 7.81 -7.14 6.70
C ALA A 87 7.29 -8.00 5.52
N PRO A 88 6.50 -7.40 4.60
CA PRO A 88 5.85 -8.14 3.52
C PRO A 88 6.88 -8.90 2.68
N PRO A 89 6.69 -10.21 2.45
CA PRO A 89 7.69 -11.07 1.82
C PRO A 89 8.06 -10.62 0.40
N ASP A 90 7.14 -9.98 -0.34
CA ASP A 90 7.36 -9.60 -1.74
C ASP A 90 7.87 -8.15 -1.88
N ASN A 91 7.93 -7.37 -0.79
CA ASN A 91 8.67 -6.11 -0.77
C ASN A 91 10.12 -6.33 -0.37
N HIS A 92 10.96 -6.69 -1.33
CA HIS A 92 12.40 -6.84 -1.09
C HIS A 92 13.16 -5.51 -0.97
N VAL A 93 12.54 -4.41 -1.40
CA VAL A 93 13.13 -3.06 -1.42
C VAL A 93 12.31 -2.15 -0.52
N HIS A 94 13.00 -1.38 0.33
CA HIS A 94 12.38 -0.37 1.17
C HIS A 94 11.70 0.70 0.30
N PRO A 95 10.55 1.25 0.71
CA PRO A 95 9.89 2.34 0.00
C PRO A 95 10.83 3.51 -0.32
N GLU A 96 10.82 3.95 -1.57
CA GLU A 96 11.56 5.13 -1.97
C GLU A 96 10.76 6.40 -1.65
N ARG A 97 11.48 7.42 -1.19
CA ARG A 97 10.89 8.75 -1.01
C ARG A 97 10.42 9.33 -2.35
N PRO A 98 9.37 10.17 -2.36
CA PRO A 98 8.95 10.87 -3.57
C PRO A 98 10.09 11.71 -4.18
N ILE A 99 10.13 11.76 -5.51
CA ILE A 99 11.18 12.48 -6.26
C ILE A 99 11.18 13.96 -5.87
N GLY A 100 12.37 14.53 -5.65
CA GLY A 100 12.55 15.93 -5.31
C GLY A 100 12.24 16.29 -3.86
N THR A 101 12.00 15.30 -2.99
CA THR A 101 11.78 15.51 -1.56
C THR A 101 13.01 15.13 -0.73
N ASP A 102 13.08 15.68 0.48
CA ASP A 102 14.05 15.33 1.52
C ASP A 102 13.44 14.46 2.62
N TYR A 103 12.28 13.84 2.34
CA TYR A 103 11.56 13.01 3.30
C TYR A 103 12.44 11.84 3.75
N ARG A 104 12.27 11.48 5.01
CA ARG A 104 13.00 10.40 5.67
C ARG A 104 12.01 9.41 6.21
N CYS A 105 12.38 8.14 6.18
CA CYS A 105 11.62 7.08 6.79
C CYS A 105 11.38 7.39 8.29
N PRO A 106 10.14 7.25 8.79
CA PRO A 106 9.83 7.51 10.20
C PRO A 106 10.30 6.38 11.13
N ALA A 107 10.73 5.23 10.60
CA ALA A 107 11.19 4.10 11.40
C ALA A 107 12.56 4.39 12.04
N SER A 108 12.64 4.29 13.36
CA SER A 108 13.87 4.51 14.12
C SER A 108 15.00 3.60 13.63
N GLY A 109 16.14 4.20 13.25
CA GLY A 109 17.31 3.46 12.76
C GLY A 109 17.28 3.12 11.27
N CYS A 110 16.22 3.48 10.54
CA CYS A 110 16.20 3.41 9.09
C CYS A 110 16.86 4.66 8.49
N SER A 111 17.80 4.46 7.55
CA SER A 111 18.57 5.56 6.92
C SER A 111 18.07 5.94 5.52
N HIS A 112 16.87 5.47 5.13
CA HIS A 112 16.24 5.76 3.84
C HIS A 112 15.36 7.01 3.88
#